data_AF-A0A1N6L1W9-F1
#
_entry.id   AF-A0A1N6L1W9-F1
#
_cell.length_a   1.000
_cell.length_b   1.000
_cell.length_c   1.000
_cell.angle_alpha   90.00
_cell.angle_beta   90.00
_cell.angle_gamma   90.00
#
_symmetry.space_group_name_H-M   'P 1'
#
loop_
_entity.id
_entity.type
_entity.pdbx_description
1 polymer ?
#
loop_
_entity_poly.entity_id
_entity_poly.type
_entity_poly.pdbx_seq_one_letter_code
_entity_poly.pdbx_strand_id
1 'polypeptide(L)'
;MDSNALVEFQIDAGQRLIRQLVQDEFEVRAAFWVKTTEEGLWFLYISTPLIEQRGLAEAYRGLQASLQRLQGIPLSLSDIKLIGGTNPITRDVLSILSRHPSRLALRYGGKQLGSMTIEEAYVYPEHFYEIGDRRQMTKEDVLRELVSLMNRGPGILHPSKIALRNGDTFQGLPFSIQLGSNQRSVIQFVADGEFAPRIVDVDDIASIE
;
A
#
# COMPACT_ATOMS: atom_id res chain seq x y z
N MET A 1 23.03 15.48 5.54
CA MET A 1 22.07 14.62 4.83
C MET A 1 22.22 13.24 5.44
N ASP A 2 21.29 12.81 6.28
CA ASP A 2 21.33 11.48 6.86
C ASP A 2 20.84 10.47 5.81
N SER A 3 21.80 9.76 5.20
CA SER A 3 21.57 8.76 4.15
C SER A 3 20.81 7.51 4.62
N ASN A 4 20.30 7.50 5.87
CA ASN A 4 19.78 6.32 6.57
C ASN A 4 18.31 6.45 7.00
N ALA A 5 17.60 7.50 6.56
CA ALA A 5 16.16 7.64 6.78
C ALA A 5 15.37 6.89 5.69
N LEU A 6 14.27 6.23 6.05
CA LEU A 6 13.34 5.69 5.06
C LEU A 6 12.71 6.86 4.31
N VAL A 7 13.00 6.95 3.02
CA VAL A 7 12.54 8.05 2.16
C VAL A 7 11.25 7.69 1.42
N GLU A 8 10.52 8.72 1.01
CA GLU A 8 9.19 8.59 0.40
C GLU A 8 9.18 7.67 -0.83
N PHE A 9 10.22 7.70 -1.66
CA PHE A 9 10.30 6.82 -2.83
C PHE A 9 10.34 5.33 -2.46
N GLN A 10 10.95 4.96 -1.33
CA GLN A 10 11.02 3.56 -0.88
C GLN A 10 9.66 3.11 -0.34
N ILE A 11 8.97 4.01 0.38
CA ILE A 11 7.62 3.78 0.88
C ILE A 11 6.66 3.54 -0.30
N ASP A 12 6.73 4.38 -1.32
CA ASP A 12 5.90 4.24 -2.53
C ASP A 12 6.23 2.97 -3.31
N ALA A 13 7.53 2.64 -3.46
CA ALA A 13 7.95 1.43 -4.13
C ALA A 13 7.44 0.16 -3.41
N GLY A 14 7.52 0.14 -2.08
CA GLY A 14 6.98 -0.96 -1.27
C GLY A 14 5.46 -1.07 -1.40
N GLN A 15 4.72 0.04 -1.38
CA GLN A 15 3.27 0.04 -1.56
C GLN A 15 2.87 -0.50 -2.94
N ARG A 16 3.56 -0.07 -4.01
CA ARG A 16 3.32 -0.57 -5.37
C ARG A 16 3.57 -2.07 -5.47
N LEU A 17 4.64 -2.56 -4.84
CA LEU A 17 4.91 -3.99 -4.77
C LEU A 17 3.82 -4.76 -4.05
N ILE A 18 3.38 -4.30 -2.87
CA ILE A 18 2.32 -4.96 -2.10
C ILE A 18 1.03 -5.05 -2.92
N ARG A 19 0.62 -3.96 -3.58
CA ARG A 19 -0.55 -3.95 -4.45
C ARG A 19 -0.42 -4.95 -5.61
N GLN A 20 0.76 -5.02 -6.25
CA GLN A 20 1.00 -5.99 -7.31
C GLN A 20 0.94 -7.44 -6.80
N LEU A 21 1.49 -7.72 -5.62
CA LEU A 21 1.42 -9.05 -5.00
C LEU A 21 -0.02 -9.47 -4.76
N VAL A 22 -0.85 -8.58 -4.23
CA VAL A 22 -2.29 -8.83 -4.05
C VAL A 22 -2.99 -9.10 -5.38
N GLN A 23 -2.70 -8.31 -6.42
CA GLN A 23 -3.25 -8.50 -7.77
C GLN A 23 -2.84 -9.85 -8.38
N ASP A 24 -1.65 -10.34 -8.04
CA ASP A 24 -1.11 -11.62 -8.50
C ASP A 24 -1.54 -12.80 -7.60
N GLU A 25 -2.52 -12.58 -6.72
CA GLU A 25 -3.02 -13.57 -5.76
C GLU A 25 -1.94 -14.10 -4.80
N PHE A 26 -0.89 -13.32 -4.59
CA PHE A 26 0.17 -13.61 -3.63
C PHE A 26 -0.29 -13.18 -2.23
N GLU A 27 -0.63 -14.15 -1.38
CA GLU A 27 -1.12 -13.89 -0.03
C GLU A 27 -0.08 -13.16 0.83
N VAL A 28 -0.38 -11.91 1.19
CA VAL A 28 0.41 -11.08 2.11
C VAL A 28 -0.35 -10.94 3.43
N ARG A 29 0.30 -11.26 4.54
CA ARG A 29 -0.26 -11.14 5.90
C ARG A 29 0.15 -9.86 6.62
N ALA A 30 1.34 -9.37 6.32
CA ALA A 30 1.87 -8.13 6.86
C ALA A 30 2.97 -7.64 5.93
N ALA A 31 3.12 -6.33 5.79
CA ALA A 31 4.24 -5.73 5.08
C ALA A 31 4.76 -4.52 5.85
N PHE A 32 6.07 -4.39 5.95
CA PHE A 32 6.70 -3.34 6.75
C PHE A 32 8.16 -3.15 6.37
N TRP A 33 8.62 -1.90 6.38
CA TRP A 33 10.04 -1.58 6.31
C TRP A 33 10.65 -1.67 7.71
N VAL A 34 11.86 -2.19 7.81
CA VAL A 34 12.63 -2.25 9.06
C VAL A 34 14.02 -1.74 8.83
N LYS A 35 14.49 -0.88 9.74
CA LYS A 35 15.89 -0.54 9.90
C LYS A 35 16.50 -1.40 10.99
N THR A 36 17.35 -2.35 10.63
CA THR A 36 17.99 -3.25 11.61
C THR A 36 19.10 -2.51 12.34
N THR A 37 19.29 -2.80 13.63
CA THR A 37 20.39 -2.20 14.40
C THR A 37 21.76 -2.72 13.97
N GLU A 38 21.81 -3.96 13.45
CA GLU A 38 23.05 -4.61 13.03
C GLU A 38 23.61 -4.01 11.75
N GLU A 39 22.76 -3.82 10.74
CA GLU A 39 23.21 -3.37 9.42
C GLU A 39 22.97 -1.86 9.20
N GLY A 40 22.06 -1.25 9.97
CA GLY A 40 21.67 0.16 9.80
C GLY A 40 20.94 0.43 8.48
N LEU A 41 20.57 -0.62 7.74
CA LEU A 41 19.91 -0.57 6.43
C LEU A 41 18.42 -0.87 6.54
N TRP A 42 17.67 -0.29 5.60
CA TRP A 42 16.23 -0.52 5.46
C TRP A 42 15.97 -1.73 4.56
N PHE A 43 15.18 -2.68 5.06
CA PHE A 43 14.66 -3.79 4.27
C PHE A 43 13.13 -3.83 4.33
N LEU A 44 12.53 -4.21 3.21
CA LEU A 44 11.10 -4.48 3.13
C LEU A 44 10.85 -5.93 3.55
N TYR A 45 10.19 -6.12 4.68
CA TYR A 45 9.71 -7.42 5.12
C TYR A 45 8.29 -7.64 4.65
N ILE A 46 8.04 -8.80 4.05
CA ILE A 46 6.72 -9.26 3.62
C ILE A 46 6.46 -10.60 4.28
N SER A 47 5.42 -10.65 5.12
CA SER A 47 4.93 -11.88 5.71
C SER A 47 3.97 -12.58 4.77
N THR A 48 4.17 -13.87 4.56
CA THR A 48 3.30 -14.70 3.72
C THR A 48 3.20 -16.11 4.28
N PRO A 49 1.99 -16.72 4.31
CA PRO A 49 1.86 -18.13 4.68
C PRO A 49 2.30 -19.06 3.55
N LEU A 50 2.59 -18.53 2.35
CA LEU A 50 3.08 -19.32 1.22
C LEU A 50 4.42 -20.01 1.54
N ILE A 51 5.21 -19.47 2.47
CA ILE A 51 6.44 -20.13 2.93
C ILE A 51 6.10 -21.45 3.63
N GLU A 52 5.15 -21.44 4.55
CA GLU A 52 4.70 -22.67 5.22
C GLU A 52 3.97 -23.63 4.27
N GLN A 53 3.21 -23.09 3.30
CA GLN A 53 2.40 -23.92 2.39
C GLN A 53 3.20 -24.53 1.23
N ARG A 54 4.17 -23.79 0.68
CA ARG A 54 4.85 -24.12 -0.60
C ARG A 54 6.38 -24.06 -0.51
N GLY A 55 6.92 -23.58 0.61
CA GLY A 55 8.36 -23.43 0.82
C GLY A 55 8.92 -22.09 0.33
N LEU A 56 10.07 -21.73 0.89
CA LEU A 56 10.72 -20.42 0.67
C LEU A 56 11.06 -20.16 -0.81
N ALA A 57 11.54 -21.18 -1.53
CA ALA A 57 11.94 -21.04 -2.93
C ALA A 57 10.76 -20.76 -3.88
N GLU A 58 9.59 -21.37 -3.62
CA GLU A 58 8.38 -21.08 -4.40
C GLU A 58 7.82 -19.70 -4.06
N ALA A 59 7.85 -19.30 -2.78
CA ALA A 59 7.43 -17.96 -2.36
C ALA A 59 8.29 -16.87 -3.01
N TYR A 60 9.61 -17.04 -3.06
CA TYR A 60 10.49 -16.09 -3.74
C TYR A 60 10.29 -16.05 -5.26
N ARG A 61 9.96 -17.19 -5.90
CA ARG A 61 9.58 -17.20 -7.32
C ARG A 61 8.31 -16.40 -7.59
N GLY A 62 7.30 -16.53 -6.74
CA GLY A 62 6.08 -15.72 -6.81
C GLY A 62 6.38 -14.23 -6.67
N LEU A 63 7.15 -13.85 -5.64
CA LEU A 63 7.61 -12.47 -5.43
C LEU A 63 8.36 -11.92 -6.66
N GLN A 64 9.28 -12.71 -7.22
CA GLN A 64 10.06 -12.29 -8.39
C GLN A 64 9.17 -12.05 -9.60
N ALA A 65 8.17 -12.91 -9.85
CA ALA A 65 7.23 -12.74 -10.95
C ALA A 65 6.44 -11.44 -10.81
N SER A 66 5.95 -11.11 -9.60
CA SER A 66 5.29 -9.83 -9.32
C SER A 66 6.21 -8.64 -9.50
N LEU A 67 7.45 -8.73 -9.01
CA LEU A 67 8.43 -7.66 -9.13
C LEU A 67 8.77 -7.36 -10.61
N GLN A 68 8.85 -8.39 -11.46
CA GLN A 68 9.11 -8.24 -12.90
C GLN A 68 7.98 -7.54 -13.67
N ARG A 69 6.74 -7.59 -13.16
CA ARG A 69 5.60 -6.87 -13.76
C ARG A 69 5.66 -5.37 -13.46
N LEU A 70 6.35 -4.97 -12.39
CA LEU A 70 6.52 -3.57 -12.02
C LEU A 70 7.68 -2.94 -12.77
N GLN A 71 7.36 -2.05 -13.70
CA GLN A 71 8.37 -1.25 -14.39
C GLN A 71 8.74 0.01 -13.58
N GLY A 72 10.03 0.35 -13.59
CA GLY A 72 10.54 1.62 -13.08
C GLY A 72 10.46 1.82 -11.57
N ILE A 73 10.43 0.74 -10.78
CA ILE A 73 10.54 0.82 -9.31
C ILE A 73 11.99 0.64 -8.86
N PRO A 74 12.50 1.48 -7.93
CA PRO A 74 13.85 1.36 -7.39
C PRO A 74 13.88 0.32 -6.25
N LEU A 75 13.40 -0.89 -6.53
CA LEU A 75 13.34 -1.98 -5.55
C LEU A 75 13.84 -3.28 -6.19
N SER A 76 14.77 -3.95 -5.52
CA SER A 76 15.35 -5.22 -5.95
C SER A 76 14.98 -6.36 -4.99
N LEU A 77 15.17 -7.61 -5.42
CA LEU A 77 14.95 -8.76 -4.54
C LEU A 77 15.86 -8.76 -3.30
N SER A 78 17.05 -8.16 -3.36
CA SER A 78 17.95 -8.06 -2.19
C SER A 78 17.42 -7.13 -1.10
N ASP A 79 16.55 -6.18 -1.47
CA ASP A 79 15.94 -5.23 -0.54
C ASP A 79 14.73 -5.86 0.19
N ILE A 80 14.29 -7.05 -0.23
CA ILE A 80 13.06 -7.70 0.22
C ILE A 80 13.35 -8.99 0.98
N LYS A 81 12.79 -9.11 2.18
CA LYS A 81 12.86 -10.31 3.03
C LYS A 81 11.48 -10.93 3.15
N LEU A 82 11.33 -12.16 2.67
CA LEU A 82 10.12 -12.94 2.93
C LEU A 82 10.23 -13.66 4.28
N ILE A 83 9.19 -13.56 5.09
CA ILE A 83 9.05 -14.28 6.36
C ILE A 83 7.74 -15.06 6.38
N GLY A 84 7.75 -16.21 7.06
CA GLY A 84 6.57 -17.06 7.19
C GLY A 84 5.47 -16.41 8.03
N GLY A 85 4.22 -16.79 7.78
CA GLY A 85 3.05 -16.30 8.54
C GLY A 85 3.09 -16.69 10.02
N THR A 86 3.87 -17.70 10.39
CA THR A 86 4.07 -18.16 11.78
C THR A 86 5.28 -17.52 12.48
N ASN A 87 6.06 -16.70 11.77
CA ASN A 87 7.27 -16.08 12.29
C ASN A 87 6.94 -15.14 13.49
N PRO A 88 7.74 -15.16 14.58
CA PRO A 88 7.54 -14.25 15.71
C PRO A 88 7.49 -12.76 15.33
N ILE A 89 8.29 -12.33 14.36
CA ILE A 89 8.26 -10.96 13.83
C ILE A 89 6.88 -10.65 13.23
N THR A 90 6.30 -11.58 12.46
CA THR A 90 4.95 -11.42 11.91
C THR A 90 3.92 -11.26 13.02
N ARG A 91 3.99 -12.08 14.07
CA ARG A 91 3.06 -12.00 15.20
C ARG A 91 3.11 -10.65 15.90
N ASP A 92 4.31 -10.11 16.11
CA ASP A 92 4.48 -8.82 16.76
C ASP A 92 3.93 -7.68 15.90
N VAL A 93 4.19 -7.70 14.59
CA VAL A 93 3.64 -6.70 13.66
C VAL A 93 2.11 -6.76 13.61
N LEU A 94 1.52 -7.95 13.55
CA LEU A 94 0.07 -8.10 13.63
C LEU A 94 -0.49 -7.60 14.97
N SER A 95 0.18 -7.86 16.09
CA SER A 95 -0.22 -7.30 17.38
C SER A 95 -0.09 -5.77 17.45
N ILE A 96 0.84 -5.18 16.71
CA ILE A 96 0.99 -3.72 16.62
C ILE A 96 -0.18 -3.13 15.84
N LEU A 97 -0.51 -3.73 14.69
CA LEU A 97 -1.64 -3.34 13.84
C LEU A 97 -2.97 -3.48 14.58
N SER A 98 -3.18 -4.57 15.30
CA SER A 98 -4.42 -4.78 16.06
C SER A 98 -4.65 -3.75 17.16
N ARG A 99 -3.57 -3.19 17.74
CA ARG A 99 -3.63 -2.12 18.76
C ARG A 99 -3.81 -0.73 18.15
N HIS A 100 -3.47 -0.59 16.87
CA HIS A 100 -3.56 0.65 16.12
C HIS A 100 -4.32 0.39 14.82
N PRO A 101 -5.65 0.17 14.86
CA PRO A 101 -6.49 -0.15 13.70
C PRO A 101 -6.65 1.04 12.72
N SER A 102 -5.69 1.97 12.73
CA SER A 102 -5.62 3.09 11.83
C SER A 102 -5.30 2.62 10.41
N ARG A 103 -5.91 3.30 9.44
CA ARG A 103 -5.57 3.17 8.01
C ARG A 103 -4.31 3.93 7.61
N LEU A 104 -3.59 4.53 8.57
CA LEU A 104 -2.31 5.15 8.30
C LEU A 104 -1.20 4.13 8.55
N ALA A 105 -0.16 4.22 7.74
CA ALA A 105 1.07 3.52 8.05
C ALA A 105 1.64 4.01 9.39
N LEU A 106 2.17 3.06 10.16
CA LEU A 106 2.65 3.31 11.51
C LEU A 106 4.17 3.34 11.52
N ARG A 107 4.76 4.46 11.95
CA ARG A 107 6.16 4.47 12.39
C ARG A 107 6.25 3.92 13.81
N TYR A 108 6.87 2.76 13.93
CA TYR A 108 7.09 2.07 15.19
C TYR A 108 8.54 2.28 15.65
N GLY A 109 8.69 3.02 16.76
CA GLY A 109 9.99 3.28 17.40
C GLY A 109 10.35 2.29 18.51
N GLY A 110 9.74 1.11 18.54
CA GLY A 110 10.15 0.05 19.48
C GLY A 110 11.51 -0.52 19.09
N LYS A 111 12.18 -1.17 20.05
CA LYS A 111 13.57 -1.64 19.88
C LYS A 111 13.69 -3.06 19.32
N GLN A 112 12.57 -3.77 19.18
CA GLN A 112 12.59 -5.18 18.82
C GLN A 112 11.31 -5.62 18.09
N LEU A 113 11.46 -6.56 17.17
CA LEU A 113 10.37 -7.37 16.60
C LEU A 113 10.82 -8.83 16.65
N GLY A 114 10.05 -9.71 17.30
CA GLY A 114 10.49 -11.07 17.61
C GLY A 114 11.81 -11.06 18.38
N SER A 115 12.83 -11.73 17.83
CA SER A 115 14.21 -11.67 18.35
C SER A 115 15.09 -10.61 17.67
N MET A 116 14.59 -9.93 16.64
CA MET A 116 15.35 -8.97 15.83
C MET A 116 15.36 -7.60 16.49
N THR A 117 16.56 -7.07 16.78
CA THR A 117 16.74 -5.70 17.25
C THR A 117 16.64 -4.71 16.10
N ILE A 118 15.83 -3.67 16.29
CA ILE A 118 15.54 -2.68 15.26
C ILE A 118 15.78 -1.27 15.80
N GLU A 119 16.14 -0.36 14.91
CA GLU A 119 16.15 1.08 15.20
C GLU A 119 14.75 1.67 15.01
N GLU A 120 14.09 1.28 13.93
CA GLU A 120 12.77 1.77 13.54
C GLU A 120 12.08 0.77 12.61
N ALA A 121 10.75 0.75 12.62
CA ALA A 121 9.96 0.11 11.59
C ALA A 121 8.87 1.05 11.04
N TYR A 122 8.55 0.90 9.77
CA TYR A 122 7.40 1.53 9.13
C TYR A 122 6.45 0.42 8.67
N VAL A 123 5.28 0.33 9.28
CA VAL A 123 4.32 -0.76 9.06
C VAL A 123 3.22 -0.30 8.13
N TYR A 124 3.00 -1.04 7.04
CA TYR A 124 1.90 -0.78 6.12
C TYR A 124 0.57 -1.26 6.74
N PRO A 125 -0.50 -0.47 6.61
CA PRO A 125 -1.81 -0.82 7.14
C PRO A 125 -2.43 -2.04 6.42
N GLU A 126 -3.29 -2.77 7.13
CA GLU A 126 -3.85 -4.06 6.68
C GLU A 126 -4.58 -3.98 5.34
N HIS A 127 -5.31 -2.89 5.09
CA HIS A 127 -6.08 -2.71 3.85
C HIS A 127 -5.24 -2.71 2.57
N PHE A 128 -3.90 -2.58 2.64
CA PHE A 128 -3.05 -2.71 1.44
C PHE A 128 -2.90 -4.15 0.96
N TYR A 129 -3.18 -5.15 1.80
CA TYR A 129 -2.93 -6.56 1.48
C TYR A 129 -4.09 -7.51 1.76
N GLU A 130 -5.29 -7.00 2.05
CA GLU A 130 -6.50 -7.82 2.12
C GLU A 130 -6.87 -8.33 0.71
N ILE A 131 -6.50 -9.57 0.40
CA ILE A 131 -7.03 -10.30 -0.75
C ILE A 131 -8.46 -10.71 -0.41
N GLY A 132 -9.43 -10.16 -1.13
CA GLY A 132 -10.77 -10.73 -1.16
C GLY A 132 -11.83 -10.02 -0.34
N ASP A 133 -11.66 -8.73 -0.02
CA ASP A 133 -12.83 -7.92 0.25
C ASP A 133 -12.76 -6.65 -0.58
N ARG A 134 -13.73 -6.51 -1.48
CA ARG A 134 -14.12 -5.22 -2.06
C ARG A 134 -14.68 -4.36 -0.93
N ARG A 135 -13.88 -4.10 0.12
CA ARG A 135 -14.28 -3.25 1.23
C ARG A 135 -14.45 -1.89 0.65
N GLN A 136 -15.72 -1.53 0.49
CA GLN A 136 -16.13 -0.20 0.11
C GLN A 136 -15.32 0.77 0.97
N MET A 137 -14.49 1.57 0.30
CA MET A 137 -13.75 2.64 0.94
C MET A 137 -14.74 3.49 1.73
N THR A 138 -14.39 3.84 2.96
CA THR A 138 -15.18 4.84 3.70
C THR A 138 -14.93 6.20 3.05
N LYS A 139 -15.82 7.16 3.27
CA LYS A 139 -15.66 8.54 2.77
C LYS A 139 -14.28 9.13 3.08
N GLU A 140 -13.79 8.87 4.29
CA GLU A 140 -12.49 9.35 4.77
C GLU A 140 -11.33 8.72 3.99
N ASP A 141 -11.41 7.45 3.59
CA ASP A 141 -10.39 6.81 2.77
C ASP A 141 -10.38 7.37 1.36
N VAL A 142 -11.59 7.55 0.80
CA VAL A 142 -11.75 8.10 -0.56
C VAL A 142 -11.10 9.48 -0.60
N LEU A 143 -11.45 10.36 0.35
CA LEU A 143 -10.83 11.69 0.43
C LEU A 143 -9.31 11.62 0.60
N ARG A 144 -8.81 10.69 1.42
CA ARG A 144 -7.38 10.54 1.67
C ARG A 144 -6.61 10.06 0.44
N GLU A 145 -7.10 9.04 -0.25
CA GLU A 145 -6.47 8.54 -1.47
C GLU A 145 -6.51 9.61 -2.57
N LEU A 146 -7.62 10.34 -2.70
CA LEU A 146 -7.73 11.46 -3.64
C LEU A 146 -6.70 12.57 -3.34
N VAL A 147 -6.54 12.95 -2.08
CA VAL A 147 -5.50 13.92 -1.67
C VAL A 147 -4.10 13.36 -1.95
N SER A 148 -3.84 12.08 -1.68
CA SER A 148 -2.57 11.43 -2.01
C SER A 148 -2.29 11.50 -3.51
N LEU A 149 -3.26 11.11 -4.34
CA LEU A 149 -3.16 11.15 -5.79
C LEU A 149 -2.87 12.57 -6.30
N MET A 150 -3.57 13.57 -5.78
CA MET A 150 -3.40 14.98 -6.19
C MET A 150 -2.07 15.59 -5.71
N ASN A 151 -1.49 15.07 -4.62
CA ASN A 151 -0.20 15.53 -4.09
C ASN A 151 1.01 14.79 -4.66
N ARG A 152 0.82 13.77 -5.51
CA ARG A 152 1.93 13.15 -6.26
C ARG A 152 2.52 14.23 -7.16
N GLY A 153 3.81 14.51 -6.97
CA GLY A 153 4.49 15.63 -7.62
C GLY A 153 4.32 15.66 -9.15
N PRO A 154 4.56 16.82 -9.79
CA PRO A 154 4.32 17.00 -11.22
C PRO A 154 5.08 15.94 -12.04
N GLY A 155 4.33 15.15 -12.83
CA GLY A 155 4.87 14.11 -13.73
C GLY A 155 4.54 12.66 -13.38
N ILE A 156 3.84 12.39 -12.26
CA ILE A 156 3.49 11.02 -11.79
C ILE A 156 1.97 10.87 -11.55
N LEU A 157 1.15 11.56 -12.33
CA LEU A 157 -0.30 11.37 -12.29
C LEU A 157 -0.68 10.26 -13.28
N HIS A 158 -0.82 9.04 -12.78
CA HIS A 158 -1.38 7.93 -13.54
C HIS A 158 -2.89 7.85 -13.32
N PRO A 159 -3.70 7.65 -14.38
CA PRO A 159 -5.13 7.39 -14.25
C PRO A 159 -5.35 6.27 -13.25
N SER A 160 -6.19 6.53 -12.24
CA SER A 160 -6.64 5.50 -11.31
C SER A 160 -7.92 4.89 -11.85
N LYS A 161 -8.19 3.63 -11.54
CA LYS A 161 -9.48 2.99 -11.80
C LYS A 161 -10.40 3.25 -10.62
N ILE A 162 -11.50 3.94 -10.87
CA ILE A 162 -12.49 4.32 -9.86
C ILE A 162 -13.66 3.35 -10.02
N ALA A 163 -14.05 2.70 -8.93
CA ALA A 163 -15.29 1.94 -8.86
C ALA A 163 -16.31 2.69 -8.00
N LEU A 164 -17.54 2.78 -8.51
CA LEU A 164 -18.66 3.40 -7.85
C LEU A 164 -19.51 2.35 -7.14
N ARG A 165 -20.25 2.75 -6.11
CA ARG A 165 -21.14 1.87 -5.32
C ARG A 165 -22.29 1.30 -6.13
N ASN A 166 -22.67 1.96 -7.22
CA ASN A 166 -23.68 1.48 -8.15
C ASN A 166 -23.15 0.37 -9.10
N GLY A 167 -21.86 0.03 -9.04
CA GLY A 167 -21.21 -0.98 -9.87
C GLY A 167 -20.49 -0.43 -11.11
N ASP A 168 -20.63 0.86 -11.42
CA ASP A 168 -19.93 1.48 -12.54
C ASP A 168 -18.43 1.62 -12.25
N THR A 169 -17.60 1.54 -13.28
CA THR A 169 -16.16 1.78 -13.18
C THR A 169 -15.66 2.67 -14.30
N PHE A 170 -14.69 3.54 -14.02
CA PHE A 170 -14.01 4.34 -15.05
C PHE A 170 -12.55 4.59 -14.66
N GLN A 171 -11.70 4.93 -15.63
CA GLN A 171 -10.34 5.40 -15.35
C GLN A 171 -10.30 6.93 -15.39
N GLY A 172 -9.68 7.56 -14.41
CA GLY A 172 -9.58 9.01 -14.37
C GLY A 172 -8.54 9.55 -13.41
N LEU A 173 -8.17 10.81 -13.66
CA LEU A 173 -7.25 11.57 -12.83
C LEU A 173 -8.03 12.53 -11.93
N PRO A 174 -7.92 12.43 -10.59
CA PRO A 174 -8.54 13.41 -9.72
C PRO A 174 -7.80 14.74 -9.85
N PHE A 175 -8.54 15.85 -10.02
CA PHE A 175 -7.92 17.17 -10.13
C PHE A 175 -8.52 18.24 -9.22
N SER A 176 -9.76 18.09 -8.76
CA SER A 176 -10.32 19.01 -7.76
C SER A 176 -11.32 18.34 -6.84
N ILE A 177 -11.23 18.66 -5.54
CA ILE A 177 -12.21 18.31 -4.52
C ILE A 177 -12.96 19.59 -4.16
N GLN A 178 -14.28 19.57 -4.23
CA GLN A 178 -15.13 20.70 -3.89
C GLN A 178 -16.15 20.30 -2.82
N LEU A 179 -16.42 21.22 -1.90
CA LEU A 179 -17.54 21.08 -0.99
C LEU A 179 -18.79 21.62 -1.71
N GLY A 180 -19.68 20.71 -2.11
CA GLY A 180 -20.95 21.06 -2.73
C GLY A 180 -21.87 21.81 -1.75
N SER A 181 -22.86 22.51 -2.30
CA SER A 181 -23.83 23.33 -1.58
C SER A 181 -24.62 22.58 -0.48
N ASN A 182 -24.71 21.26 -0.57
CA ASN A 182 -25.40 20.39 0.39
C ASN A 182 -24.46 19.70 1.40
N GLN A 183 -23.28 20.27 1.68
CA GLN A 183 -22.22 19.65 2.52
C GLN A 183 -21.70 18.30 1.99
N ARG A 184 -21.97 17.97 0.73
CA ARG A 184 -21.42 16.78 0.08
C ARG A 184 -20.13 17.12 -0.62
N SER A 185 -19.09 16.34 -0.37
CA SER A 185 -17.82 16.47 -1.07
C SER A 185 -17.97 15.85 -2.44
N VAL A 186 -17.70 16.61 -3.49
CA VAL A 186 -17.63 16.10 -4.86
C VAL A 186 -16.19 16.16 -5.33
N ILE A 187 -15.79 15.15 -6.08
CA ILE A 187 -14.49 15.08 -6.76
C ILE A 187 -14.72 15.20 -8.26
N GLN A 188 -13.86 15.95 -8.91
CA GLN A 188 -13.80 16.04 -10.36
C GLN A 188 -12.64 15.20 -10.88
N PHE A 189 -12.96 14.30 -11.80
CA PHE A 189 -11.99 13.48 -12.52
C PHE A 189 -11.90 13.93 -13.98
N VAL A 190 -10.68 13.97 -14.51
CA VAL A 190 -10.47 13.92 -15.96
C VAL A 190 -10.45 12.45 -16.35
N ALA A 191 -11.56 11.95 -16.88
CA ALA A 191 -11.68 10.58 -17.33
C ALA A 191 -11.03 10.41 -18.72
N ASP A 192 -10.44 9.24 -18.96
CA ASP A 192 -9.77 8.99 -20.23
C ASP A 192 -10.79 9.01 -21.39
N GLY A 193 -10.47 9.74 -22.46
CA GLY A 193 -11.36 9.95 -23.60
C GLY A 193 -12.54 10.92 -23.38
N GLU A 194 -12.68 11.55 -22.20
CA GLU A 194 -13.74 12.54 -21.93
C GLU A 194 -13.20 13.97 -21.97
N PHE A 195 -13.89 14.85 -22.71
CA PHE A 195 -13.55 16.28 -22.78
C PHE A 195 -14.05 17.09 -21.57
N ALA A 196 -15.05 16.56 -20.86
CA ALA A 196 -15.63 17.20 -19.70
C ALA A 196 -15.24 16.44 -18.42
N PRO A 197 -14.93 17.13 -17.32
CA PRO A 197 -14.75 16.52 -16.02
C PRO A 197 -15.95 15.67 -15.60
N ARG A 198 -15.69 14.43 -15.19
CA ARG A 198 -16.69 13.61 -14.50
C ARG A 198 -16.75 14.05 -13.04
N ILE A 199 -17.93 14.50 -12.61
CA ILE A 199 -18.19 14.90 -11.23
C ILE A 199 -18.80 13.70 -10.50
N VAL A 200 -18.18 13.30 -9.41
CA VAL A 200 -18.60 12.14 -8.61
C VAL A 200 -18.73 12.56 -7.16
N ASP A 201 -19.82 12.17 -6.50
CA ASP A 201 -19.96 12.32 -5.05
C ASP A 201 -18.96 11.37 -4.37
N VAL A 202 -18.20 11.87 -3.40
CA VAL A 202 -17.24 11.06 -2.65
C VAL A 202 -17.95 9.88 -1.97
N ASP A 203 -19.19 10.08 -1.54
CA ASP A 203 -19.98 9.03 -0.90
C ASP A 203 -20.39 7.92 -1.89
N ASP A 204 -20.37 8.19 -3.20
CA ASP A 204 -20.69 7.21 -4.25
C ASP A 204 -19.47 6.36 -4.67
N ILE A 205 -18.26 6.70 -4.22
CA ILE A 205 -17.05 5.95 -4.55
C ILE A 205 -16.93 4.73 -3.63
N ALA A 206 -16.77 3.57 -4.26
CA ALA A 206 -16.56 2.29 -3.60
C ALA A 206 -15.07 1.95 -3.50
N SER A 207 -14.27 2.21 -4.54
CA SER A 207 -12.81 2.02 -4.51
C SER A 207 -12.07 2.90 -5.52
N ILE A 208 -10.76 3.07 -5.29
CA ILE A 208 -9.81 3.75 -6.19
C ILE A 208 -8.55 2.87 -6.27
N GLU A 209 -8.17 2.44 -7.48
CA GLU A 209 -7.06 1.51 -7.77
C GLU A 209 -5.99 2.12 -8.68
#